data_AF-A0A5B0BWF7-F1
#
_entry.id   AF-A0A5B0BWF7-F1
#
_cell.length_a   1.000
_cell.length_b   1.000
_cell.length_c   1.000
_cell.angle_alpha   90.00
_cell.angle_beta   90.00
_cell.angle_gamma   90.00
#
_symmetry.space_group_name_H-M   'P 1'
#
loop_
_entity.id
_entity.type
_entity.pdbx_description
1 polymer ?
#
loop_
_entity_poly.entity_id
_entity_poly.type
_entity_poly.pdbx_seq_one_letter_code
_entity_poly.pdbx_strand_id
1 'polypeptide(L)'
;MRDPFKIDQPTCISFSAGRTSAYMLWRVLQANAGRPIDTVVCFANTGKEVEATLRFVRECSIRWQVPIQWLEYRDALPGFAVVDFASASRQGEPFEALIRKRQYLPNPVARGCTTSLKIRAMHKFVRSLGWTDWDQFIGIRADEQRRVAKIRTRGHSTESSRETMCMPLAEAGVSVREVTAFWQAQPFDLELLTVNGRTLEGNCDLCFLKPQGQRLALIKAKPGSAVWWIRMESLNLASKPSGARFRNDGPTYADLARFAAHQRDMFDSDKESIACFCGD
;
A
#
# COMPACT_ATOMS: atom_id res chain seq x y z
N MET A 1 20.07 25.03 8.48
CA MET A 1 18.80 24.34 8.21
C MET A 1 18.88 22.97 8.87
N ARG A 2 17.86 22.55 9.64
CA ARG A 2 17.85 21.24 10.31
C ARG A 2 17.67 20.13 9.28
N ASP A 3 18.35 18.99 9.47
CA ASP A 3 18.13 17.80 8.65
C ASP A 3 16.68 17.30 8.86
N PRO A 4 15.83 17.25 7.80
CA PRO A 4 14.43 16.83 7.92
C PRO A 4 14.24 15.40 8.44
N PHE A 5 15.27 14.55 8.34
CA PHE A 5 15.21 13.16 8.79
C PHE A 5 15.63 12.98 10.25
N LYS A 6 16.12 14.04 10.91
CA LYS A 6 16.54 13.98 12.31
C LYS A 6 15.34 13.95 13.25
N ILE A 7 15.27 12.92 14.09
CA ILE A 7 14.19 12.72 15.06
C ILE A 7 14.69 13.10 16.45
N ASP A 8 13.91 13.93 17.14
CA ASP A 8 14.16 14.44 18.50
C ASP A 8 12.97 14.26 19.45
N GLN A 9 11.89 13.65 18.99
CA GLN A 9 10.67 13.40 19.75
C GLN A 9 10.00 12.09 19.29
N PRO A 10 9.03 11.54 20.05
CA PRO A 10 8.31 10.32 19.68
C PRO A 10 7.83 10.36 18.23
N THR A 11 8.31 9.43 17.42
CA THR A 11 8.03 9.41 15.97
C THR A 11 7.56 8.04 15.49
N CYS A 12 6.40 8.01 14.85
CA CYS A 12 5.89 6.85 14.12
C CYS A 12 6.25 7.00 12.64
N ILE A 13 7.01 6.07 12.10
CA ILE A 13 7.36 6.01 10.67
C ILE A 13 6.38 5.09 9.97
N SER A 14 5.55 5.66 9.10
CA SER A 14 4.61 4.89 8.26
C SER A 14 5.36 4.23 7.10
N PHE A 15 5.68 2.96 7.27
CA PHE A 15 6.33 2.14 6.24
C PHE A 15 5.28 1.48 5.35
N SER A 16 4.96 2.09 4.22
CA SER A 16 3.95 1.58 3.28
C SER A 16 4.42 0.41 2.41
N ALA A 17 5.59 -0.18 2.71
CA ALA A 17 6.21 -1.26 1.94
C ALA A 17 6.44 -0.94 0.45
N GLY A 18 6.73 0.32 0.15
CA GLY A 18 7.10 0.78 -1.19
C GLY A 18 8.51 1.37 -1.19
N ARG A 19 9.11 1.45 -2.38
CA ARG A 19 10.45 2.04 -2.58
C ARG A 19 10.63 3.42 -1.94
N THR A 20 9.63 4.30 -2.03
CA THR A 20 9.69 5.65 -1.45
C THR A 20 9.69 5.65 0.08
N SER A 21 8.80 4.88 0.73
CA SER A 21 8.77 4.82 2.20
C SER A 21 9.97 4.07 2.77
N ALA A 22 10.48 3.09 2.04
CA ALA A 22 11.72 2.40 2.39
C ALA A 22 12.96 3.30 2.24
N TYR A 23 13.03 4.11 1.17
CA TYR A 23 14.07 5.14 1.02
C TYR A 23 14.00 6.18 2.15
N MET A 24 12.80 6.61 2.55
CA MET A 24 12.64 7.50 3.70
C MET A 24 13.18 6.87 4.98
N LEU A 25 12.86 5.59 5.26
CA LEU A 25 13.40 4.88 6.42
C LEU A 25 14.93 4.83 6.36
N TRP A 26 15.51 4.48 5.22
CA TRP A 26 16.96 4.48 5.04
C TRP A 26 17.58 5.85 5.36
N ARG A 27 17.00 6.96 4.88
CA ARG A 27 17.46 8.32 5.20
C ARG A 27 17.36 8.65 6.68
N VAL A 28 16.28 8.24 7.36
CA VAL A 28 16.15 8.39 8.81
C VAL A 28 17.27 7.65 9.53
N LEU A 29 17.57 6.41 9.15
CA LEU A 29 18.65 5.65 9.79
C LEU A 29 20.01 6.33 9.60
N GLN A 30 20.29 6.86 8.41
CA GLN A 30 21.53 7.60 8.15
C GLN A 30 21.64 8.87 9.00
N ALA A 31 20.59 9.69 9.07
CA ALA A 31 20.58 10.95 9.83
C ALA A 31 20.66 10.74 11.35
N ASN A 32 20.34 9.54 11.84
CA ASN A 32 20.27 9.22 13.26
C ASN A 32 21.29 8.17 13.72
N ALA A 33 22.21 7.74 12.85
CA ALA A 33 23.17 6.66 13.13
C ALA A 33 22.49 5.37 13.65
N GLY A 34 21.35 5.03 13.03
CA GLY A 34 20.47 3.93 13.44
C GLY A 34 19.05 4.40 13.75
N ARG A 35 18.26 3.52 14.39
CA ARG A 35 16.90 3.84 14.83
C ARG A 35 16.96 4.58 16.18
N PRO A 36 16.44 5.81 16.30
CA PRO A 36 16.31 6.49 17.59
C PRO A 36 15.44 5.68 18.57
N ILE A 37 15.64 5.90 19.88
CA ILE A 37 14.94 5.13 20.92
C ILE A 37 13.42 5.33 20.86
N ASP A 38 12.97 6.58 20.72
CA ASP A 38 11.56 6.97 20.65
C ASP A 38 11.02 6.95 19.22
N THR A 39 11.34 5.91 18.45
CA THR A 39 10.90 5.77 17.07
C THR A 39 10.35 4.40 16.80
N VAL A 40 9.12 4.30 16.30
CA VAL A 40 8.56 3.02 15.84
C VAL A 40 8.35 3.04 14.34
N VAL A 41 8.75 1.97 13.66
CA VAL A 41 8.48 1.79 12.23
C VAL A 41 7.31 0.85 12.09
N CYS A 42 6.22 1.30 11.48
CA CYS A 42 4.98 0.53 11.39
C CYS A 42 4.67 0.18 9.93
N PHE A 43 4.46 -1.10 9.68
CA PHE A 43 3.90 -1.62 8.44
C PHE A 43 2.52 -2.23 8.72
N ALA A 44 1.49 -1.70 8.06
CA ALA A 44 0.13 -2.20 8.21
C ALA A 44 -0.21 -3.23 7.14
N ASN A 45 -0.24 -4.51 7.52
CA ASN A 45 -0.62 -5.62 6.64
C ASN A 45 -2.16 -5.68 6.55
N THR A 46 -2.68 -5.58 5.32
CA THR A 46 -4.11 -5.72 5.05
C THR A 46 -4.51 -7.17 4.75
N GLY A 47 -3.52 -8.06 4.59
CA GLY A 47 -3.70 -9.42 4.12
C GLY A 47 -3.88 -9.52 2.61
N LYS A 48 -3.81 -8.40 1.88
CA LYS A 48 -3.97 -8.32 0.43
C LYS A 48 -2.71 -7.84 -0.28
N GLU A 49 -1.62 -7.72 0.44
CA GLU A 49 -0.30 -7.43 -0.08
C GLU A 49 0.21 -8.60 -0.93
N VAL A 50 0.96 -8.30 -1.97
CA VAL A 50 1.65 -9.34 -2.76
C VAL A 50 2.87 -9.84 -1.99
N GLU A 51 3.20 -11.13 -2.12
CA GLU A 51 4.27 -11.77 -1.33
C GLU A 51 5.64 -11.05 -1.46
N ALA A 52 5.98 -10.54 -2.65
CA ALA A 52 7.20 -9.75 -2.85
C ALA A 52 7.24 -8.48 -1.98
N THR A 53 6.10 -7.86 -1.69
CA THR A 53 6.00 -6.72 -0.77
C THR A 53 6.32 -7.16 0.67
N LEU A 54 5.81 -8.32 1.09
CA LEU A 54 6.06 -8.86 2.43
C LEU A 54 7.55 -9.23 2.59
N ARG A 55 8.12 -9.92 1.58
CA ARG A 55 9.57 -10.23 1.56
C ARG A 55 10.40 -8.96 1.62
N PHE A 56 10.04 -7.95 0.84
CA PHE A 56 10.73 -6.67 0.83
C PHE A 56 10.73 -5.96 2.19
N VAL A 57 9.61 -5.96 2.92
CA VAL A 57 9.54 -5.42 4.30
C VAL A 57 10.51 -6.18 5.21
N ARG A 58 10.50 -7.52 5.15
CA ARG A 58 11.40 -8.37 5.93
C ARG A 58 12.87 -8.08 5.60
N GLU A 59 13.22 -8.00 4.32
CA GLU A 59 14.58 -7.70 3.88
C GLU A 59 15.06 -6.33 4.34
N CYS A 60 14.20 -5.30 4.26
CA CYS A 60 14.52 -3.97 4.79
C CYS A 60 14.82 -4.03 6.30
N SER A 61 14.01 -4.77 7.06
CA SER A 61 14.18 -4.92 8.50
C SER A 61 15.49 -5.63 8.86
N ILE A 62 15.81 -6.73 8.18
CA ILE A 62 17.03 -7.52 8.40
C ILE A 62 18.28 -6.74 7.99
N ARG A 63 18.32 -6.24 6.74
CA ARG A 63 19.52 -5.62 6.16
C ARG A 63 19.88 -4.30 6.82
N TRP A 64 18.88 -3.55 7.26
CA TRP A 64 19.10 -2.27 7.94
C TRP A 64 19.05 -2.40 9.46
N GLN A 65 18.93 -3.63 9.98
CA GLN A 65 18.91 -3.94 11.42
C GLN A 65 17.92 -3.05 12.20
N VAL A 66 16.74 -2.85 11.61
CA VAL A 66 15.69 -1.99 12.15
C VAL A 66 14.42 -2.82 12.34
N PRO A 67 13.88 -2.90 13.57
CA PRO A 67 12.59 -3.56 13.78
C PRO A 67 11.48 -2.82 13.05
N ILE A 68 10.76 -3.53 12.18
CA ILE A 68 9.52 -3.05 11.57
C ILE A 68 8.38 -3.79 12.25
N GLN A 69 7.43 -3.04 12.83
CA GLN A 69 6.26 -3.58 13.50
C GLN A 69 5.19 -3.89 12.46
N TRP A 70 4.89 -5.18 12.28
CA TRP A 70 3.85 -5.63 11.36
C TRP A 70 2.52 -5.62 12.11
N LEU A 71 1.61 -4.76 11.68
CA LEU A 71 0.33 -4.56 12.34
C LEU A 71 -0.79 -5.05 11.45
N GLU A 72 -1.68 -5.83 12.03
CA GLU A 72 -2.93 -6.23 11.38
C GLU A 72 -4.13 -5.71 12.14
N TYR A 73 -5.17 -5.37 11.41
CA TYR A 73 -6.46 -5.08 12.01
C TYR A 73 -7.06 -6.32 12.69
N ARG A 74 -7.70 -6.09 13.84
CA ARG A 74 -8.57 -7.05 14.51
C ARG A 74 -9.91 -6.37 14.84
N ASP A 75 -11.00 -7.13 14.71
CA ASP A 75 -12.33 -6.64 15.08
C ASP A 75 -12.47 -6.49 16.61
N ALA A 76 -11.96 -7.49 17.33
CA ALA A 76 -11.92 -7.54 18.78
C ALA A 76 -10.85 -6.60 19.38
N LEU A 77 -11.02 -6.21 20.64
CA LEU A 77 -10.01 -5.44 21.38
C LEU A 77 -8.69 -6.23 21.50
N PRO A 78 -7.52 -5.54 21.44
CA PRO A 78 -7.34 -4.08 21.37
C PRO A 78 -7.62 -3.46 19.99
N GLY A 79 -7.92 -4.30 18.99
CA GLY A 79 -8.27 -3.91 17.63
C GLY A 79 -7.09 -3.77 16.68
N PHE A 80 -5.96 -4.35 17.08
CA PHE A 80 -4.84 -4.68 16.23
C PHE A 80 -4.17 -5.97 16.75
N ALA A 81 -3.32 -6.59 15.93
CA ALA A 81 -2.36 -7.61 16.35
C ALA A 81 -0.98 -7.24 15.80
N VAL A 82 0.05 -7.51 16.59
CA VAL A 82 1.45 -7.52 16.11
C VAL A 82 1.71 -8.92 15.55
N VAL A 83 2.16 -8.99 14.31
CA VAL A 83 2.51 -10.24 13.62
C VAL A 83 3.96 -10.16 13.13
N ASP A 84 4.40 -11.18 12.41
CA ASP A 84 5.68 -11.21 11.73
C ASP A 84 5.52 -11.75 10.30
N PHE A 85 6.62 -11.90 9.59
CA PHE A 85 6.59 -12.44 8.23
C PHE A 85 5.96 -13.84 8.14
N ALA A 86 6.13 -14.69 9.15
CA ALA A 86 5.59 -16.06 9.12
C ALA A 86 4.06 -16.05 9.38
N SER A 87 3.64 -15.29 10.38
CA SER A 87 2.26 -15.23 10.88
C SER A 87 1.36 -14.21 10.18
N ALA A 88 1.91 -13.32 9.35
CA ALA A 88 1.15 -12.34 8.60
C ALA A 88 0.12 -13.01 7.67
N SER A 89 -1.11 -12.49 7.72
CA SER A 89 -2.24 -12.80 6.87
C SER A 89 -1.89 -12.58 5.39
N ARG A 90 -2.37 -13.48 4.53
CA ARG A 90 -2.09 -13.48 3.07
C ARG A 90 -3.36 -13.63 2.21
N GLN A 91 -4.49 -13.94 2.83
CA GLN A 91 -5.76 -14.25 2.18
C GLN A 91 -6.86 -13.23 2.52
N GLY A 92 -6.44 -12.00 2.84
CA GLY A 92 -7.33 -10.87 3.10
C GLY A 92 -8.09 -10.94 4.41
N GLU A 93 -7.64 -11.72 5.39
CA GLU A 93 -8.32 -11.97 6.66
C GLU A 93 -8.60 -10.67 7.44
N PRO A 94 -7.63 -9.73 7.63
CA PRO A 94 -7.90 -8.46 8.30
C PRO A 94 -8.88 -7.58 7.51
N PHE A 95 -8.78 -7.60 6.17
CA PHE A 95 -9.64 -6.84 5.30
C PHE A 95 -11.09 -7.38 5.35
N GLU A 96 -11.27 -8.69 5.24
CA GLU A 96 -12.57 -9.34 5.31
C GLU A 96 -13.23 -9.11 6.67
N ALA A 97 -12.48 -9.22 7.78
CA ALA A 97 -12.97 -8.90 9.11
C ALA A 97 -13.55 -7.48 9.17
N LEU A 98 -12.86 -6.50 8.57
CA LEU A 98 -13.37 -5.13 8.48
C LEU A 98 -14.64 -5.02 7.64
N ILE A 99 -14.68 -5.65 6.47
CA ILE A 99 -15.85 -5.66 5.58
C ILE A 99 -17.07 -6.21 6.31
N ARG A 100 -16.89 -7.34 7.02
CA ARG A 100 -17.94 -7.98 7.81
C ARG A 100 -18.37 -7.10 8.98
N LYS A 101 -17.44 -6.51 9.74
CA LYS A 101 -17.81 -5.58 10.83
C LYS A 101 -18.62 -4.40 10.33
N ARG A 102 -18.22 -3.82 9.19
CA ARG A 102 -18.89 -2.62 8.63
C ARG A 102 -20.15 -2.94 7.82
N GLN A 103 -20.35 -4.20 7.45
CA GLN A 103 -21.40 -4.61 6.50
C GLN A 103 -21.39 -3.77 5.20
N TYR A 104 -20.19 -3.39 4.76
CA TYR A 104 -20.01 -2.44 3.67
C TYR A 104 -18.63 -2.57 3.01
N LEU A 105 -18.57 -2.58 1.67
CA LEU A 105 -17.31 -2.62 0.94
C LEU A 105 -16.66 -1.23 0.87
N PRO A 106 -15.36 -1.11 1.15
CA PRO A 106 -14.67 0.16 0.95
C PRO A 106 -14.64 0.57 -0.53
N ASN A 107 -14.68 1.87 -0.76
CA ASN A 107 -14.77 2.46 -2.10
C ASN A 107 -13.87 3.70 -2.24
N PRO A 108 -13.68 4.25 -3.46
CA PRO A 108 -12.78 5.37 -3.71
C PRO A 108 -13.07 6.65 -2.92
N VAL A 109 -14.33 6.85 -2.50
CA VAL A 109 -14.79 8.04 -1.77
C VAL A 109 -14.48 7.88 -0.28
N ALA A 110 -15.05 6.87 0.36
CA ALA A 110 -14.96 6.69 1.81
C ALA A 110 -13.60 6.16 2.27
N ARG A 111 -12.93 5.34 1.45
CA ARG A 111 -11.60 4.76 1.72
C ARG A 111 -11.45 4.16 3.13
N GLY A 112 -12.52 3.58 3.66
CA GLY A 112 -12.58 3.10 5.05
C GLY A 112 -11.53 2.04 5.39
N CYS A 113 -11.01 1.33 4.39
CA CYS A 113 -9.89 0.40 4.54
C CYS A 113 -8.59 1.12 4.95
N THR A 114 -8.26 2.28 4.38
CA THR A 114 -7.05 3.03 4.75
C THR A 114 -7.13 3.48 6.20
N THR A 115 -8.26 4.06 6.61
CA THR A 115 -8.46 4.50 7.99
C THR A 115 -8.39 3.35 8.97
N SER A 116 -9.09 2.25 8.71
CA SER A 116 -9.24 1.19 9.74
C SER A 116 -8.08 0.20 9.74
N LEU A 117 -7.66 -0.27 8.56
CA LEU A 117 -6.64 -1.30 8.44
C LEU A 117 -5.23 -0.74 8.65
N LYS A 118 -5.04 0.57 8.39
CA LYS A 118 -3.71 1.20 8.47
C LYS A 118 -3.64 2.21 9.60
N ILE A 119 -4.33 3.35 9.44
CA ILE A 119 -4.15 4.51 10.33
C ILE A 119 -4.54 4.16 11.78
N ARG A 120 -5.78 3.70 12.01
CA ARG A 120 -6.27 3.37 13.36
C ARG A 120 -5.55 2.19 13.98
N ALA A 121 -5.16 1.19 13.20
CA ALA A 121 -4.36 0.07 13.70
C ALA A 121 -3.00 0.56 14.22
N MET A 122 -2.31 1.41 13.46
CA MET A 122 -1.07 2.06 13.90
C MET A 122 -1.26 2.94 15.13
N HIS A 123 -2.34 3.74 15.19
CA HIS A 123 -2.59 4.62 16.33
C HIS A 123 -2.83 3.84 17.62
N LYS A 124 -3.58 2.74 17.54
CA LYS A 124 -3.83 1.87 18.70
C LYS A 124 -2.54 1.25 19.20
N PHE A 125 -1.68 0.79 18.29
CA PHE A 125 -0.35 0.29 18.64
C PHE A 125 0.49 1.39 19.32
N VAL A 126 0.63 2.55 18.69
CA VAL A 126 1.40 3.69 19.24
C VAL A 126 0.90 4.11 20.63
N ARG A 127 -0.43 4.23 20.81
CA ARG A 127 -1.02 4.56 22.12
C ARG A 127 -0.80 3.47 23.16
N SER A 128 -0.74 2.20 22.76
CA SER A 128 -0.42 1.10 23.68
C SER A 128 1.01 1.19 24.24
N LEU A 129 1.90 1.96 23.60
CA LEU A 129 3.23 2.29 24.10
C LEU A 129 3.23 3.49 25.06
N GLY A 130 2.06 4.05 25.38
CA GLY A 130 1.92 5.22 26.25
C GLY A 130 2.04 6.57 25.54
N TRP A 131 2.17 6.61 24.21
CA TRP A 131 2.30 7.87 23.48
C TRP A 131 0.97 8.63 23.40
N THR A 132 1.00 9.91 23.78
CA THR A 132 -0.15 10.81 23.67
C THR A 132 -0.07 11.72 22.45
N ASP A 133 1.15 12.15 22.11
CA ASP A 133 1.49 13.08 21.03
C ASP A 133 2.73 12.53 20.30
N TRP A 134 2.77 12.60 18.98
CA TRP A 134 3.89 12.09 18.18
C TRP A 134 3.96 12.71 16.79
N ASP A 135 5.13 12.59 16.17
CA ASP A 135 5.33 12.87 14.75
C ASP A 135 5.03 11.64 13.90
N GLN A 136 4.24 11.82 12.85
CA GLN A 136 3.97 10.81 11.85
C GLN A 136 4.77 11.09 10.58
N PHE A 137 5.88 10.37 10.42
CA PHE A 137 6.68 10.43 9.20
C PHE A 137 6.00 9.62 8.09
N ILE A 138 5.75 10.28 6.96
CA ILE A 138 5.14 9.66 5.76
C ILE A 138 5.99 9.89 4.51
N GLY A 139 6.08 8.85 3.68
CA GLY A 139 6.88 8.87 2.45
C GLY A 139 6.21 9.62 1.30
N ILE A 140 6.12 10.95 1.39
CA ILE A 140 5.64 11.84 0.32
C ILE A 140 6.80 12.62 -0.24
N ARG A 141 7.01 12.53 -1.55
CA ARG A 141 8.11 13.20 -2.25
C ARG A 141 7.77 14.65 -2.58
N ALA A 142 8.81 15.44 -2.85
CA ALA A 142 8.67 16.84 -3.26
C ALA A 142 7.94 16.99 -4.60
N ASP A 143 8.11 16.02 -5.51
CA ASP A 143 7.44 15.98 -6.83
C ASP A 143 5.94 15.61 -6.75
N GLU A 144 5.43 15.30 -5.55
CA GLU A 144 4.00 15.05 -5.29
C GLU A 144 3.30 16.31 -4.76
N GLN A 145 3.57 17.47 -5.38
CA GLN A 145 3.22 18.81 -4.90
C GLN A 145 1.78 18.97 -4.39
N ARG A 146 0.79 18.41 -5.11
CA ARG A 146 -0.62 18.46 -4.69
C ARG A 146 -0.87 17.73 -3.37
N ARG A 147 -0.19 16.60 -3.14
CA ARG A 147 -0.28 15.85 -1.88
C ARG A 147 0.42 16.62 -0.76
N VAL A 148 1.60 17.17 -1.04
CA VAL A 148 2.38 17.99 -0.11
C VAL A 148 1.55 19.18 0.38
N ALA A 149 0.98 19.97 -0.53
CA ALA A 149 0.16 21.13 -0.18
C ALA A 149 -1.03 20.73 0.72
N LYS A 150 -1.78 19.69 0.32
CA LYS A 150 -2.93 19.20 1.08
C LYS A 150 -2.57 18.75 2.50
N ILE A 151 -1.43 18.08 2.67
CA ILE A 151 -0.99 17.58 3.97
C ILE A 151 -0.48 18.74 4.84
N ARG A 152 0.29 19.68 4.29
CA ARG A 152 0.77 20.88 5.00
C ARG A 152 -0.39 21.73 5.52
N THR A 153 -1.39 22.00 4.69
CA THR A 153 -2.59 22.77 5.09
C THR A 153 -3.33 22.10 6.25
N ARG A 154 -3.32 20.75 6.31
CA ARG A 154 -4.01 20.02 7.37
C ARG A 154 -3.17 19.91 8.66
N GLY A 155 -1.85 19.76 8.56
CA GLY A 155 -0.91 19.67 9.67
C GLY A 155 -0.95 18.35 10.46
N HIS A 156 -2.13 17.79 10.70
CA HIS A 156 -2.34 16.55 11.45
C HIS A 156 -3.08 15.48 10.62
N SER A 157 -3.33 14.29 11.15
CA SER A 157 -4.14 13.29 10.43
C SER A 157 -5.64 13.58 10.52
N THR A 158 -6.46 12.87 9.75
CA THR A 158 -7.92 12.98 9.87
C THR A 158 -8.47 12.34 11.14
N GLU A 159 -7.66 11.58 11.88
CA GLU A 159 -8.12 10.82 13.04
C GLU A 159 -7.74 11.47 14.37
N SER A 160 -6.68 12.28 14.42
CA SER A 160 -6.27 12.96 15.64
C SER A 160 -5.43 14.21 15.35
N SER A 161 -5.63 15.26 16.15
CA SER A 161 -4.77 16.45 16.16
C SER A 161 -3.48 16.25 16.96
N ARG A 162 -3.37 15.14 17.70
CA ARG A 162 -2.19 14.74 18.48
C ARG A 162 -1.07 14.12 17.65
N GLU A 163 -1.31 13.97 16.36
CA GLU A 163 -0.39 13.37 15.39
C GLU A 163 0.02 14.44 14.38
N THR A 164 1.28 14.86 14.42
CA THR A 164 1.82 15.85 13.47
C THR A 164 2.28 15.15 12.20
N MET A 165 1.78 15.54 11.03
CA MET A 165 2.13 14.91 9.76
C MET A 165 3.42 15.50 9.20
N CYS A 166 4.50 14.72 9.19
CA CYS A 166 5.82 15.15 8.73
C CYS A 166 6.17 14.52 7.38
N MET A 167 6.72 15.30 6.45
CA MET A 167 7.05 14.86 5.08
C MET A 167 8.53 15.13 4.77
N PRO A 168 9.46 14.40 5.42
CA PRO A 168 10.89 14.72 5.38
C PRO A 168 11.48 14.60 3.97
N LEU A 169 10.96 13.69 3.13
CA LEU A 169 11.34 13.60 1.72
C LEU A 169 10.98 14.88 0.94
N ALA A 170 9.80 15.43 1.17
CA ALA A 170 9.35 16.66 0.51
C ALA A 170 10.14 17.89 1.00
N GLU A 171 10.45 17.95 2.29
CA GLU A 171 11.27 19.00 2.88
C GLU A 171 12.72 18.95 2.39
N ALA A 172 13.26 17.76 2.17
CA ALA A 172 14.59 17.54 1.60
C ALA A 172 14.64 17.66 0.07
N GLY A 173 13.55 18.01 -0.61
CA GLY A 173 13.50 18.16 -2.07
C GLY A 173 13.64 16.84 -2.85
N VAL A 174 13.44 15.68 -2.21
CA VAL A 174 13.59 14.36 -2.83
C VAL A 174 12.46 14.11 -3.83
N SER A 175 12.81 13.70 -5.05
CA SER A 175 11.89 13.29 -6.12
C SER A 175 11.95 11.79 -6.38
N VAL A 176 11.17 11.32 -7.35
CA VAL A 176 11.23 9.94 -7.84
C VAL A 176 12.63 9.57 -8.34
N ARG A 177 13.40 10.53 -8.88
CA ARG A 177 14.70 10.28 -9.48
C ARG A 177 15.72 9.78 -8.46
N GLU A 178 15.81 10.46 -7.32
CA GLU A 178 16.71 10.07 -6.23
C GLU A 178 16.30 8.71 -5.64
N VAL A 179 15.00 8.45 -5.51
CA VAL A 179 14.49 7.15 -5.05
C VAL A 179 14.88 6.05 -6.03
N THR A 180 14.69 6.26 -7.33
CA THR A 180 15.06 5.27 -8.36
C THR A 180 16.56 5.03 -8.39
N ALA A 181 17.38 6.09 -8.38
CA ALA A 181 18.84 5.97 -8.39
C ALA A 181 19.35 5.20 -7.16
N PHE A 182 18.77 5.44 -5.98
CA PHE A 182 19.09 4.68 -4.78
C PHE A 182 18.82 3.19 -4.96
N TRP A 183 17.62 2.81 -5.40
CA TRP A 183 17.23 1.40 -5.54
C TRP A 183 18.00 0.66 -6.64
N GLN A 184 18.38 1.35 -7.72
CA GLN A 184 19.25 0.78 -8.75
C GLN A 184 20.65 0.39 -8.22
N ALA A 185 21.12 1.06 -7.16
CA ALA A 185 22.41 0.77 -6.53
C ALA A 185 22.30 -0.24 -5.36
N GLN A 186 21.09 -0.65 -4.95
CA GLN A 186 20.92 -1.58 -3.85
C GLN A 186 21.15 -3.05 -4.29
N PRO A 187 21.70 -3.90 -3.41
CA PRO A 187 21.88 -5.33 -3.69
C PRO A 187 20.58 -6.14 -3.57
N PHE A 188 19.46 -5.47 -3.27
CA PHE A 188 18.12 -6.03 -3.19
C PHE A 188 17.10 -4.93 -3.52
N ASP A 189 15.90 -5.30 -3.95
CA ASP A 189 14.88 -4.33 -4.32
C ASP A 189 13.46 -4.89 -4.09
N LEU A 190 12.45 -4.03 -4.18
CA LEU A 190 11.05 -4.42 -4.25
C LEU A 190 10.81 -5.08 -5.61
N GLU A 191 10.87 -6.41 -5.67
CA GLU A 191 10.77 -7.29 -6.87
C GLU A 191 9.42 -7.20 -7.62
N LEU A 192 8.95 -5.99 -7.90
CA LEU A 192 7.69 -5.67 -8.54
C LEU A 192 7.93 -4.61 -9.61
N LEU A 193 7.28 -4.81 -10.76
CA LEU A 193 7.38 -3.92 -11.90
C LEU A 193 7.00 -2.49 -11.52
N THR A 194 7.92 -1.56 -11.82
CA THR A 194 7.74 -0.14 -11.57
C THR A 194 7.85 0.62 -12.87
N VAL A 195 6.84 1.44 -13.14
CA VAL A 195 6.76 2.29 -14.33
C VAL A 195 6.62 3.72 -13.85
N ASN A 196 7.55 4.60 -14.23
CA ASN A 196 7.56 6.01 -13.84
C ASN A 196 7.40 6.23 -12.32
N GLY A 197 8.14 5.46 -11.51
CA GLY A 197 8.09 5.54 -10.04
C GLY A 197 6.87 4.91 -9.38
N ARG A 198 5.94 4.35 -10.17
CA ARG A 198 4.75 3.66 -9.67
C ARG A 198 4.91 2.16 -9.78
N THR A 199 4.93 1.49 -8.64
CA THR A 199 4.88 0.03 -8.57
C THR A 199 3.48 -0.46 -8.93
N LEU A 200 3.37 -1.23 -10.01
CA LEU A 200 2.06 -1.63 -10.54
C LEU A 200 1.35 -2.60 -9.59
N GLU A 201 2.05 -3.59 -9.05
CA GLU A 201 1.48 -4.57 -8.13
C GLU A 201 1.47 -4.11 -6.67
N GLY A 202 2.21 -3.05 -6.35
CA GLY A 202 2.47 -2.64 -4.97
C GLY A 202 1.22 -2.24 -4.18
N ASN A 203 1.37 -2.25 -2.84
CA ASN A 203 0.29 -2.17 -1.86
C ASN A 203 -0.61 -3.42 -1.90
N CYS A 204 -1.93 -3.28 -2.06
CA CYS A 204 -2.82 -4.42 -2.21
C CYS A 204 -2.87 -4.88 -3.68
N ASP A 205 -2.86 -6.19 -3.90
CA ASP A 205 -2.77 -6.91 -5.18
C ASP A 205 -3.68 -6.32 -6.29
N LEU A 206 -4.98 -6.19 -6.03
CA LEU A 206 -5.94 -5.68 -6.99
C LEU A 206 -6.74 -4.50 -6.45
N CYS A 207 -6.18 -3.66 -5.56
CA CYS A 207 -6.87 -2.52 -4.95
C CYS A 207 -7.79 -1.76 -5.94
N PHE A 208 -9.03 -1.48 -5.53
CA PHE A 208 -10.03 -0.76 -6.34
C PHE A 208 -9.64 0.70 -6.72
N LEU A 209 -8.59 1.24 -6.10
CA LEU A 209 -7.99 2.52 -6.47
C LEU A 209 -7.05 2.42 -7.67
N LYS A 210 -6.64 1.21 -8.06
CA LYS A 210 -5.89 1.01 -9.32
C LYS A 210 -6.84 1.26 -10.51
N PRO A 211 -6.37 1.95 -11.56
CA PRO A 211 -7.12 2.11 -12.81
C PRO A 211 -7.63 0.77 -13.34
N GLN A 212 -8.75 0.80 -14.04
CA GLN A 212 -9.38 -0.41 -14.58
C GLN A 212 -8.42 -1.22 -15.46
N GLY A 213 -7.75 -0.59 -16.43
CA GLY A 213 -6.79 -1.27 -17.31
C GLY A 213 -5.66 -1.94 -16.54
N GLN A 214 -5.20 -1.32 -15.45
CA GLN A 214 -4.20 -1.93 -14.57
C GLN A 214 -4.75 -3.15 -13.83
N ARG A 215 -5.96 -3.07 -13.26
CA ARG A 215 -6.61 -4.24 -12.63
C ARG A 215 -6.80 -5.38 -13.63
N LEU A 216 -7.21 -5.08 -14.86
CA LEU A 216 -7.38 -6.05 -15.93
C LEU A 216 -6.06 -6.75 -16.27
N ALA A 217 -4.98 -5.99 -16.48
CA ALA A 217 -3.66 -6.53 -16.76
C ALA A 217 -3.15 -7.45 -15.63
N LEU A 218 -3.35 -7.05 -14.38
CA LEU A 218 -2.96 -7.84 -13.22
C LEU A 218 -3.78 -9.14 -13.10
N ILE A 219 -5.08 -9.09 -13.40
CA ILE A 219 -5.93 -10.28 -13.43
C ILE A 219 -5.54 -11.20 -14.59
N LYS A 220 -5.23 -10.66 -15.78
CA LYS A 220 -4.70 -11.45 -16.92
C LYS A 220 -3.41 -12.18 -16.53
N ALA A 221 -2.49 -11.49 -15.86
CA ALA A 221 -1.23 -12.07 -15.41
C ALA A 221 -1.38 -13.11 -14.29
N LYS A 222 -2.30 -12.89 -13.33
CA LYS A 222 -2.55 -13.81 -12.22
C LYS A 222 -4.05 -13.89 -11.88
N PRO A 223 -4.83 -14.71 -12.63
CA PRO A 223 -6.28 -14.78 -12.48
C PRO A 223 -6.76 -15.11 -11.07
N GLY A 224 -6.03 -15.99 -10.37
CA GLY A 224 -6.34 -16.39 -8.99
C GLY A 224 -6.41 -15.22 -7.99
N SER A 225 -5.73 -14.10 -8.27
CA SER A 225 -5.79 -12.91 -7.41
C SER A 225 -7.20 -12.32 -7.33
N ALA A 226 -8.03 -12.49 -8.37
CA ALA A 226 -9.39 -11.93 -8.41
C ALA A 226 -10.38 -12.67 -7.49
N VAL A 227 -10.12 -13.94 -7.16
CA VAL A 227 -11.05 -14.83 -6.45
C VAL A 227 -11.54 -14.21 -5.13
N TRP A 228 -10.62 -13.67 -4.33
CA TRP A 228 -10.99 -13.03 -3.06
C TRP A 228 -11.86 -11.79 -3.27
N TRP A 229 -11.51 -10.95 -4.25
CA TRP A 229 -12.25 -9.72 -4.53
C TRP A 229 -13.67 -10.01 -5.04
N ILE A 230 -13.82 -11.02 -5.90
CA ILE A 230 -15.12 -11.53 -6.36
C ILE A 230 -15.94 -12.03 -5.17
N ARG A 231 -15.34 -12.83 -4.30
CA ARG A 231 -16.01 -13.34 -3.09
C ARG A 231 -16.49 -12.20 -2.19
N MET A 232 -15.69 -11.16 -2.00
CA MET A 232 -16.09 -10.01 -1.18
C MET A 232 -17.27 -9.24 -1.79
N GLU A 233 -17.29 -9.06 -3.11
CA GLU A 233 -18.44 -8.46 -3.82
C GLU A 233 -19.70 -9.32 -3.72
N SER A 234 -19.57 -10.65 -3.70
CA SER A 234 -20.71 -11.56 -3.61
C SER A 234 -21.29 -11.71 -2.20
N LEU A 235 -20.67 -11.15 -1.16
CA LEU A 235 -21.19 -11.28 0.21
C LEU A 235 -22.55 -10.57 0.40
N ASN A 236 -22.90 -9.62 -0.47
CA ASN A 236 -24.18 -8.89 -0.46
C ASN A 236 -24.57 -8.31 0.93
N LEU A 237 -23.58 -7.88 1.71
CA LEU A 237 -23.78 -7.41 3.09
C LEU A 237 -24.47 -6.05 3.18
N ALA A 238 -24.34 -5.22 2.14
CA ALA A 238 -24.83 -3.86 2.17
C ALA A 238 -26.32 -3.79 1.81
N SER A 239 -27.09 -3.05 2.61
CA SER A 239 -28.52 -2.77 2.35
C SER A 239 -28.76 -1.89 1.11
N LYS A 240 -27.75 -1.16 0.65
CA LYS A 240 -27.79 -0.32 -0.55
C LYS A 240 -26.85 -0.87 -1.63
N PRO A 241 -27.23 -0.87 -2.93
CA PRO A 241 -26.38 -1.36 -4.02
C PRO A 241 -25.01 -0.68 -4.09
N SER A 242 -24.92 0.61 -3.72
CA SER A 242 -23.66 1.36 -3.71
C SER A 242 -22.66 0.88 -2.66
N GLY A 243 -23.10 0.14 -1.64
CA GLY A 243 -22.24 -0.48 -0.63
C GLY A 243 -21.84 -1.92 -0.92
N ALA A 244 -22.47 -2.54 -1.91
CA ALA A 244 -22.21 -3.91 -2.33
C ALA A 244 -21.06 -3.99 -3.35
N ARG A 245 -20.46 -2.86 -3.75
CA ARG A 245 -19.37 -2.82 -4.75
C ARG A 245 -18.18 -2.02 -4.26
N PHE A 246 -16.98 -2.47 -4.63
CA PHE A 246 -15.77 -1.67 -4.43
C PHE A 246 -15.72 -0.45 -5.37
N ARG A 247 -16.30 -0.58 -6.57
CA ARG A 247 -16.48 0.52 -7.54
C ARG A 247 -17.89 0.49 -8.10
N ASN A 248 -18.57 1.63 -8.06
CA ASN A 248 -19.88 1.83 -8.67
C ASN A 248 -19.81 2.41 -10.09
N ASP A 249 -18.66 2.95 -10.48
CA ASP A 249 -18.41 3.62 -11.76
C ASP A 249 -17.73 2.71 -12.80
N GLY A 250 -17.93 1.40 -12.70
CA GLY A 250 -17.30 0.44 -13.61
C GLY A 250 -17.68 -1.02 -13.36
N PRO A 251 -17.00 -1.96 -14.04
CA PRO A 251 -17.25 -3.39 -13.92
C PRO A 251 -16.89 -3.93 -12.54
N THR A 252 -17.58 -5.00 -12.15
CA THR A 252 -17.25 -5.81 -10.95
C THR A 252 -15.94 -6.56 -11.15
N TYR A 253 -15.35 -7.12 -10.09
CA TYR A 253 -14.19 -8.01 -10.24
C TYR A 253 -14.53 -9.29 -11.01
N ALA A 254 -15.79 -9.75 -10.94
CA ALA A 254 -16.24 -10.90 -11.73
C ALA A 254 -16.25 -10.57 -13.22
N ASP A 255 -16.74 -9.38 -13.59
CA ASP A 255 -16.70 -8.89 -14.96
C ASP A 255 -15.25 -8.69 -15.43
N LEU A 256 -14.38 -8.12 -14.59
CA LEU A 256 -12.97 -7.96 -14.93
C LEU A 256 -12.25 -9.30 -15.16
N ALA A 257 -12.55 -10.32 -14.36
CA ALA A 257 -12.01 -11.67 -14.57
C ALA A 257 -12.52 -12.27 -15.89
N ARG A 258 -13.80 -12.10 -16.21
CA ARG A 258 -14.38 -12.50 -17.49
C ARG A 258 -13.71 -11.79 -18.65
N PHE A 259 -13.53 -10.47 -18.56
CA PHE A 259 -12.87 -9.68 -19.61
C PHE A 259 -11.42 -10.10 -19.80
N ALA A 260 -10.67 -10.33 -18.72
CA ALA A 260 -9.29 -10.77 -18.79
C ALA A 260 -9.14 -12.15 -19.45
N ALA A 261 -10.11 -13.05 -19.25
CA ALA A 261 -10.11 -14.38 -19.86
C ALA A 261 -10.48 -14.37 -21.36
N HIS A 262 -11.32 -13.44 -21.80
CA HIS A 262 -11.80 -13.38 -23.19
C HIS A 262 -11.10 -12.33 -24.06
N GLN A 263 -10.21 -11.51 -23.50
CA GLN A 263 -9.41 -10.57 -24.27
C GLN A 263 -8.39 -11.37 -25.11
N ARG A 264 -8.78 -11.67 -26.36
CA ARG A 264 -7.89 -12.26 -27.36
C ARG A 264 -6.70 -11.36 -27.59
N ASP A 265 -5.51 -11.94 -27.66
CA ASP A 265 -4.32 -11.19 -28.06
C ASP A 265 -4.50 -10.73 -29.52
N MET A 266 -4.13 -9.49 -29.82
CA MET A 266 -4.25 -8.97 -31.18
C MET A 266 -3.32 -9.72 -32.14
N PHE A 267 -2.25 -10.31 -31.58
CA PHE A 267 -1.21 -11.10 -32.24
C PHE A 267 -1.28 -12.58 -31.83
N ASP A 268 -2.48 -13.15 -31.85
CA ASP A 268 -2.66 -14.59 -31.71
C ASP A 268 -1.82 -15.29 -32.81
N SER A 269 -0.78 -16.02 -32.43
CA SER A 269 0.14 -16.70 -33.37
C SER A 269 -0.54 -17.79 -34.18
N ASP A 270 -1.74 -18.19 -33.76
CA ASP A 270 -2.61 -19.16 -34.44
C ASP A 270 -3.45 -18.51 -35.55
N LYS A 271 -3.32 -17.19 -35.77
CA LYS A 271 -3.77 -16.59 -37.02
C LYS A 271 -2.76 -16.92 -38.11
N GLU A 272 -3.08 -17.94 -38.90
CA GLU A 272 -2.47 -18.14 -40.22
C GLU A 272 -2.31 -16.77 -40.89
N SER A 273 -1.06 -16.44 -41.24
CA SER A 273 -0.78 -15.31 -42.12
C SER A 273 -1.67 -15.46 -43.35
N ILE A 274 -2.54 -14.49 -43.60
CA ILE A 274 -3.29 -14.43 -44.86
C ILE A 274 -2.25 -14.46 -45.98
N ALA A 275 -2.20 -15.56 -46.72
CA ALA A 275 -1.37 -15.64 -47.91
C ALA A 275 -1.85 -14.56 -48.87
N CYS A 276 -1.07 -13.49 -49.03
CA CYS A 276 -1.30 -12.48 -50.03
C CYS A 276 -0.98 -13.11 -51.39
N PHE A 277 -1.99 -13.73 -51.99
CA PHE A 277 -1.93 -14.21 -53.36
C PHE A 277 -2.15 -13.02 -54.30
N CYS A 278 -1.07 -12.32 -54.63
CA CYS A 278 -1.01 -11.57 -55.89
C CYS A 278 -0.56 -12.59 -56.95
N GLY A 279 -1.51 -13.11 -57.71
CA GLY A 279 -1.29 -14.20 -58.69
C GLY A 279 -0.30 -13.88 -59.81
N ASP A 280 0.17 -14.96 -60.44
CA ASP A 280 0.95 -15.14 -61.69
C ASP A 280 1.75 -13.95 -62.27
#